data_AF-A0A7V2WNA6-F1
#
_entry.id   AF-A0A7V2WNA6-F1
#
_cell.length_a   1.000
_cell.length_b   1.000
_cell.length_c   1.000
_cell.angle_alpha   90.00
_cell.angle_beta   90.00
_cell.angle_gamma   90.00
#
_symmetry.space_group_name_H-M   'P 1'
#
loop_
_entity.id
_entity.type
_entity.pdbx_description
1 polymer ?
#
loop_
_entity_poly.entity_id
_entity_poly.type
_entity_poly.pdbx_seq_one_letter_code
_entity_poly.pdbx_strand_id
1 'polypeptide(L)'
;MLRAHQFPEDAGPLAHPVRPQSYMEINNFYTATVYEKGAEVVRMLHTLVGKENFRAAMDRYFATHDGEAATVEDFVKCMANASGRNFEHFFQWYNEAGTPHVVAEGSYDEARQTYTLDLSQVTMPTPGQPSKPPFHIPLVVGLIGKDGCDMTIASELIELTMPKQQVVFENIPERPVLSLNRSFSAPIVLNTNMTPADQLFQMAHDSDSFNRFEAAQEVAMDMIIATMKNPQTDPSQLDEYAGALRSIINDASLEAAFIAQMLALPGEATIAGRIGENVDPEAIHNAHCRVSHLIGKALESDLKNILQQPVPHSYSPDAAAAGQRSLRHTALGFIGAYDEQEGSDLAYSQFISASNMSDEIGALNTLIQLDTSDREKALEEFFQKHQNDHLLVDKWFALNAQVPFPETLGRVRELMEHPSFSFSKPNTVRALLGGFAMANPVCFNEIDGSGYELFADAILKLDKINPQVAARLSGAFRSWQMLEPGRAGLAKTALEQINSTPGLSKDTFEITQKSLA
;
A
#
# COMPACT_ATOMS: atom_id res chain seq x y z
N MET A 1 -1.24 1.66 3.17
CA MET A 1 -2.37 2.40 2.55
C MET A 1 -1.93 3.59 1.71
N LEU A 2 -0.99 4.44 2.17
CA LEU A 2 -0.54 5.61 1.41
C LEU A 2 -0.11 5.30 -0.03
N ARG A 3 0.89 4.44 -0.24
CA ARG A 3 1.40 4.15 -1.59
C ARG A 3 0.41 3.47 -2.52
N ALA A 4 -0.44 2.58 -1.99
CA ALA A 4 -1.40 1.83 -2.78
C ALA A 4 -2.68 2.62 -3.11
N HIS A 5 -3.03 3.64 -2.31
CA HIS A 5 -4.31 4.36 -2.46
C HIS A 5 -4.12 5.87 -2.55
N GLN A 6 -3.41 6.46 -1.58
CA GLN A 6 -3.27 7.91 -1.46
C GLN A 6 -2.36 8.49 -2.54
N PHE A 7 -1.21 7.87 -2.84
CA PHE A 7 -0.31 8.35 -3.91
C PHE A 7 -0.99 8.32 -5.29
N PRO A 8 -1.68 7.23 -5.70
CA PRO A 8 -2.50 7.25 -6.91
C PRO A 8 -3.60 8.31 -6.92
N GLU A 9 -4.22 8.61 -5.77
CA GLU A 9 -5.22 9.68 -5.65
C GLU A 9 -4.58 11.07 -5.86
N ASP A 10 -3.40 11.32 -5.27
CA ASP A 10 -2.66 12.58 -5.37
C ASP A 10 -2.01 12.82 -6.74
N ALA A 11 -1.72 11.74 -7.49
CA ALA A 11 -1.22 11.80 -8.87
C ALA A 11 -2.36 11.89 -9.90
N GLY A 12 -3.58 11.53 -9.49
CA GLY A 12 -4.73 11.39 -10.37
C GLY A 12 -5.57 12.66 -10.53
N PRO A 13 -6.63 12.57 -11.35
CA PRO A 13 -7.56 13.68 -11.60
C PRO A 13 -8.35 14.13 -10.36
N LEU A 14 -8.38 13.29 -9.32
CA LEU A 14 -9.05 13.57 -8.04
C LEU A 14 -8.14 14.24 -7.02
N ALA A 15 -6.89 14.57 -7.38
CA ALA A 15 -5.91 15.16 -6.47
C ALA A 15 -6.44 16.45 -5.83
N HIS A 16 -6.25 16.55 -4.52
CA HIS A 16 -6.62 17.72 -3.73
C HIS A 16 -5.70 17.83 -2.51
N PRO A 17 -5.45 19.03 -1.97
CA PRO A 17 -4.70 19.16 -0.72
C PRO A 17 -5.47 18.53 0.45
N VAL A 18 -4.78 18.23 1.56
CA VAL A 18 -5.40 17.70 2.79
C VAL A 18 -6.46 18.65 3.37
N ARG A 19 -6.37 19.95 3.04
CA ARG A 19 -7.41 20.96 3.24
C ARG A 19 -7.95 21.45 1.90
N PRO A 20 -9.00 20.81 1.35
CA PRO A 20 -9.60 21.20 0.07
C PRO A 20 -10.02 22.67 0.03
N GLN A 21 -9.79 23.34 -1.10
CA GLN A 21 -10.19 24.74 -1.27
C GLN A 21 -11.61 24.92 -1.85
N SER A 22 -12.14 23.88 -2.50
CA SER A 22 -13.49 23.86 -3.08
C SER A 22 -13.99 22.42 -3.20
N TYR A 23 -15.31 22.25 -3.24
CA TYR A 23 -15.99 20.98 -3.44
C TYR A 23 -17.34 21.18 -4.13
N MET A 24 -17.81 20.21 -4.90
CA MET A 24 -19.24 20.17 -5.30
C MET A 24 -20.06 19.44 -4.24
N GLU A 25 -19.60 18.27 -3.78
CA GLU A 25 -20.21 17.51 -2.67
C GLU A 25 -19.18 17.20 -1.58
N ILE A 26 -19.47 17.59 -0.33
CA ILE A 26 -18.53 17.42 0.80
C ILE A 26 -18.23 15.94 1.09
N ASN A 27 -19.18 15.05 0.79
CA ASN A 27 -19.04 13.62 1.01
C ASN A 27 -17.94 12.97 0.13
N ASN A 28 -17.52 13.64 -0.94
CA ASN A 28 -16.43 13.19 -1.80
C ASN A 28 -15.05 13.45 -1.19
N PHE A 29 -14.95 14.15 -0.06
CA PHE A 29 -13.67 14.46 0.63
C PHE A 29 -13.38 13.58 1.86
N TYR A 30 -14.15 12.50 2.04
CA TYR A 30 -13.76 11.41 2.94
C TYR A 30 -12.76 10.49 2.22
N THR A 31 -11.56 11.01 1.97
CA THR A 31 -10.54 10.41 1.09
C THR A 31 -9.30 9.98 1.84
N ALA A 32 -8.47 9.16 1.18
CA ALA A 32 -7.16 8.78 1.72
C ALA A 32 -6.26 10.00 1.92
N THR A 33 -6.42 11.05 1.12
CA THR A 33 -5.65 12.29 1.27
C THR A 33 -6.04 13.07 2.53
N VAL A 34 -7.33 13.24 2.84
CA VAL A 34 -7.74 13.93 4.09
C VAL A 34 -7.35 13.13 5.33
N TYR A 35 -7.50 11.81 5.29
CA TYR A 35 -7.27 10.93 6.45
C TYR A 35 -5.81 10.49 6.58
N GLU A 36 -5.29 9.75 5.61
CA GLU A 36 -3.97 9.11 5.69
C GLU A 36 -2.84 10.14 5.51
N LYS A 37 -2.87 10.95 4.44
CA LYS A 37 -1.87 12.03 4.28
C LYS A 37 -2.02 13.09 5.37
N GLY A 38 -3.26 13.42 5.78
CA GLY A 38 -3.51 14.30 6.92
C GLY A 38 -2.85 13.80 8.21
N ALA A 39 -2.93 12.50 8.52
CA ALA A 39 -2.24 11.90 9.64
C ALA A 39 -0.71 12.00 9.53
N GLU A 40 -0.15 11.80 8.33
CA GLU A 40 1.29 11.96 8.10
C GLU A 40 1.76 13.42 8.20
N VAL A 41 0.91 14.41 7.84
CA VAL A 41 1.20 15.83 8.12
C VAL A 41 1.29 16.10 9.62
N VAL A 42 0.42 15.48 10.43
CA VAL A 42 0.52 15.55 11.90
C VAL A 42 1.75 14.81 12.41
N ARG A 43 2.11 13.65 11.83
CA ARG A 43 3.34 12.91 12.18
C ARG A 43 4.59 13.73 11.88
N MET A 44 4.64 14.43 10.74
CA MET A 44 5.73 15.35 10.41
C MET A 44 5.87 16.47 11.43
N LEU A 45 4.75 17.08 11.89
CA LEU A 45 4.78 18.05 12.98
C LEU A 45 5.35 17.44 14.26
N HIS A 46 4.91 16.22 14.63
CA HIS A 46 5.46 15.48 15.77
C HIS A 46 6.98 15.25 15.63
N THR A 47 7.46 14.85 14.45
CA THR A 47 8.89 14.68 14.14
C THR A 47 9.66 16.00 14.30
N LEU A 48 9.12 17.11 13.81
CA LEU A 48 9.77 18.43 13.87
C LEU A 48 9.81 19.01 15.30
N VAL A 49 8.74 18.87 16.08
CA VAL A 49 8.69 19.45 17.43
C VAL A 49 9.25 18.51 18.51
N GLY A 50 9.26 17.20 18.25
CA GLY A 50 9.61 16.17 19.23
C GLY A 50 8.45 15.85 20.18
N LYS A 51 8.50 14.64 20.77
CA LYS A 51 7.43 14.07 21.61
C LYS A 51 6.96 14.99 22.75
N GLU A 52 7.89 15.62 23.44
CA GLU A 52 7.62 16.45 24.62
C GLU A 52 6.88 17.73 24.26
N ASN A 53 7.38 18.46 23.25
CA ASN A 53 6.71 19.67 22.76
C ASN A 53 5.38 19.35 22.09
N PHE A 54 5.27 18.21 21.40
CA PHE A 54 4.00 17.76 20.82
C PHE A 54 2.95 17.55 21.91
N ARG A 55 3.31 16.87 23.02
CA ARG A 55 2.40 16.69 24.16
C ARG A 55 1.98 18.02 24.77
N ALA A 56 2.94 18.91 25.02
CA ALA A 56 2.66 20.24 25.57
C ALA A 56 1.75 21.07 24.64
N ALA A 57 1.96 20.99 23.32
CA ALA A 57 1.10 21.62 22.33
C ALA A 57 -0.33 21.07 22.35
N MET A 58 -0.50 19.75 22.49
CA MET A 58 -1.83 19.14 22.61
C MET A 58 -2.55 19.59 23.89
N ASP A 59 -1.86 19.64 25.03
CA ASP A 59 -2.43 20.14 26.28
C ASP A 59 -2.92 21.58 26.12
N ARG A 60 -2.11 22.43 25.47
CA ARG A 60 -2.46 23.82 25.19
C ARG A 60 -3.62 23.94 24.21
N TYR A 61 -3.64 23.13 23.15
CA TYR A 61 -4.70 23.14 22.15
C TYR A 61 -6.06 22.87 22.79
N PHE A 62 -6.17 21.81 23.59
CA PHE A 62 -7.42 21.52 24.32
C PHE A 62 -7.73 22.58 25.38
N ALA A 63 -6.75 23.05 26.15
CA ALA A 63 -7.01 24.09 27.15
C ALA A 63 -7.49 25.42 26.54
N THR A 64 -7.16 25.69 25.27
CA THR A 64 -7.52 26.94 24.59
C THR A 64 -8.80 26.81 23.79
N HIS A 65 -9.02 25.69 23.11
CA HIS A 65 -10.07 25.53 22.09
C HIS A 65 -11.15 24.49 22.45
N ASP A 66 -11.16 23.97 23.68
CA ASP A 66 -12.26 23.11 24.14
C ASP A 66 -13.60 23.86 24.09
N GLY A 67 -14.60 23.23 23.45
CA GLY A 67 -15.92 23.83 23.20
C GLY A 67 -16.00 24.76 21.97
N GLU A 68 -14.94 24.91 21.18
CA GLU A 68 -14.90 25.76 19.99
C GLU A 68 -14.86 24.97 18.67
N ALA A 69 -15.23 25.64 17.57
CA ALA A 69 -14.92 25.18 16.21
C ALA A 69 -13.55 25.74 15.79
N ALA A 70 -12.49 24.99 16.06
CA ALA A 70 -11.11 25.39 15.80
C ALA A 70 -10.67 25.13 14.35
N THR A 71 -9.56 25.75 13.96
CA THR A 71 -8.95 25.63 12.62
C THR A 71 -7.62 24.86 12.65
N VAL A 72 -7.10 24.53 11.46
CA VAL A 72 -5.74 24.00 11.30
C VAL A 72 -4.69 25.00 11.81
N GLU A 73 -4.92 26.28 11.56
CA GLU A 73 -4.06 27.36 12.02
C GLU A 73 -3.94 27.39 13.55
N ASP A 74 -5.05 27.19 14.25
CA ASP A 74 -5.07 27.12 15.72
C ASP A 74 -4.24 25.94 16.25
N PHE A 75 -4.38 24.78 15.59
CA PHE A 75 -3.62 23.58 15.92
C PHE A 75 -2.11 23.78 15.71
N VAL A 76 -1.70 24.24 14.52
CA VAL A 76 -0.28 24.47 14.18
C VAL A 76 0.32 25.59 15.03
N LYS A 77 -0.46 26.61 15.39
CA LYS A 77 -0.01 27.68 16.30
C LYS A 77 0.30 27.14 17.70
N CYS A 78 -0.43 26.15 18.19
CA CYS A 78 -0.09 25.49 19.46
C CYS A 78 1.26 24.76 19.35
N MET A 79 1.53 24.09 18.23
CA MET A 79 2.82 23.44 17.96
C MET A 79 3.96 24.45 17.88
N ALA A 80 3.75 25.58 17.18
CA ALA A 80 4.71 26.69 17.10
C ALA A 80 5.03 27.25 18.49
N ASN A 81 4.02 27.52 19.30
CA ASN A 81 4.18 28.09 20.64
C ASN A 81 4.92 27.15 21.60
N ALA A 82 4.66 25.84 21.53
CA ALA A 82 5.30 24.86 22.42
C ALA A 82 6.77 24.63 22.06
N SER A 83 7.10 24.64 20.77
CA SER A 83 8.46 24.35 20.27
C SER A 83 9.32 25.59 20.02
N GLY A 84 8.72 26.78 19.93
CA GLY A 84 9.39 28.01 19.50
C GLY A 84 9.72 28.05 17.99
N ARG A 85 9.22 27.09 17.21
CA ARG A 85 9.51 26.96 15.76
C ARG A 85 8.53 27.77 14.92
N ASN A 86 8.99 28.21 13.74
CA ASN A 86 8.13 28.80 12.70
C ASN A 86 7.65 27.70 11.73
N PHE A 87 6.33 27.63 11.49
CA PHE A 87 5.69 26.67 10.59
C PHE A 87 4.99 27.33 9.40
N GLU A 88 5.25 28.60 9.10
CA GLU A 88 4.66 29.29 7.94
C GLU A 88 4.93 28.53 6.63
N HIS A 89 6.17 28.08 6.40
CA HIS A 89 6.53 27.27 5.23
C HIS A 89 5.82 25.91 5.24
N PHE A 90 5.67 25.30 6.42
CA PHE A 90 5.02 24.00 6.58
C PHE A 90 3.55 23.99 6.11
N PHE A 91 2.86 25.15 6.08
CA PHE A 91 1.49 25.23 5.56
C PHE A 91 1.32 24.83 4.10
N GLN A 92 2.40 24.70 3.33
CA GLN A 92 2.32 24.12 1.99
C GLN A 92 1.76 22.69 2.01
N TRP A 93 2.02 21.90 3.06
CA TRP A 93 1.41 20.59 3.23
C TRP A 93 -0.12 20.62 3.35
N TYR A 94 -0.69 21.74 3.80
CA TYR A 94 -2.14 21.94 3.87
C TYR A 94 -2.74 22.55 2.60
N ASN A 95 -1.92 23.18 1.76
CA ASN A 95 -2.41 23.98 0.62
C ASN A 95 -2.13 23.33 -0.74
N GLU A 96 -1.11 22.48 -0.84
CA GLU A 96 -0.67 21.87 -2.08
C GLU A 96 -1.08 20.39 -2.15
N ALA A 97 -1.68 20.01 -3.27
CA ALA A 97 -1.94 18.61 -3.64
C ALA A 97 -0.67 17.96 -4.22
N GLY A 98 -0.72 16.63 -4.38
CA GLY A 98 0.34 15.86 -5.00
C GLY A 98 1.40 15.38 -4.02
N THR A 99 2.19 14.42 -4.48
CA THR A 99 3.25 13.78 -3.71
C THR A 99 4.60 14.33 -4.10
N PRO A 100 5.41 14.87 -3.17
CA PRO A 100 6.76 15.30 -3.48
C PRO A 100 7.67 14.12 -3.86
N HIS A 101 8.43 14.28 -4.92
CA HIS A 101 9.52 13.41 -5.33
C HIS A 101 10.83 13.98 -4.82
N VAL A 102 11.55 13.20 -4.02
CA VAL A 102 12.86 13.55 -3.49
C VAL A 102 13.90 12.65 -4.13
N VAL A 103 14.96 13.25 -4.68
CA VAL A 103 16.16 12.54 -5.12
C VAL A 103 17.26 12.80 -4.11
N ALA A 104 17.89 11.73 -3.64
CA ALA A 104 18.96 11.77 -2.65
C ALA A 104 20.19 11.00 -3.18
N GLU A 105 21.24 11.74 -3.52
CA GLU A 105 22.48 11.18 -4.06
C GLU A 105 23.60 11.27 -3.02
N GLY A 106 24.08 10.10 -2.61
CA GLY A 106 25.15 9.97 -1.63
C GLY A 106 26.52 9.83 -2.30
N SER A 107 27.53 10.52 -1.77
CA SER A 107 28.93 10.34 -2.16
C SER A 107 29.86 10.34 -0.95
N TYR A 108 30.83 9.43 -0.94
CA TYR A 108 31.81 9.30 0.15
C TYR A 108 33.21 9.72 -0.33
N ASP A 109 33.86 10.59 0.42
CA ASP A 109 35.27 10.98 0.24
C ASP A 109 36.10 10.35 1.36
N GLU A 110 36.88 9.33 1.01
CA GLU A 110 37.73 8.59 1.95
C GLU A 110 38.88 9.43 2.51
N ALA A 111 39.46 10.32 1.70
CA ALA A 111 40.57 11.16 2.13
C ALA A 111 40.14 12.21 3.17
N ARG A 112 38.90 12.68 3.06
CA ARG A 112 38.30 13.63 3.99
C ARG A 112 37.47 12.98 5.10
N GLN A 113 37.16 11.69 4.98
CA GLN A 113 36.24 10.98 5.87
C GLN A 113 34.89 11.71 5.97
N THR A 114 34.33 12.06 4.81
CA THR A 114 33.06 12.80 4.71
C THR A 114 32.07 12.08 3.81
N TYR A 115 30.81 12.01 4.22
CA TYR A 115 29.70 11.58 3.40
C TYR A 115 28.83 12.79 3.04
N THR A 116 28.68 13.06 1.74
CA THR A 116 27.88 14.18 1.25
C THR A 116 26.58 13.65 0.64
N LEU A 117 25.47 14.23 1.06
CA LEU A 117 24.12 13.94 0.57
C LEU A 117 23.60 15.14 -0.21
N ASP A 118 23.48 14.98 -1.53
CA ASP A 118 22.85 15.95 -2.41
C ASP A 118 21.35 15.62 -2.50
N LEU A 119 20.52 16.51 -1.97
CA LEU A 119 19.07 16.39 -1.93
C LEU A 119 18.43 17.33 -2.93
N SER A 120 17.41 16.85 -3.62
CA SER A 120 16.50 17.70 -4.40
C SER A 120 15.06 17.26 -4.26
N GLN A 121 14.14 18.22 -4.36
CA GLN A 121 12.70 17.94 -4.33
C GLN A 121 11.97 18.60 -5.50
N VAL A 122 10.97 17.91 -6.01
CA VAL A 122 10.04 18.40 -7.02
C VAL A 122 8.66 17.79 -6.79
N THR A 123 7.59 18.55 -7.01
CA THR A 123 6.23 18.03 -7.03
C THR A 123 5.64 18.29 -8.40
N MET A 124 5.03 17.26 -8.99
CA MET A 124 4.44 17.39 -10.32
C MET A 124 3.18 18.27 -10.29
N PRO A 125 2.85 18.97 -11.39
CA PRO A 125 1.59 19.69 -11.51
C PRO A 125 0.38 18.78 -11.22
N THR A 126 -0.65 19.33 -10.56
CA THR A 126 -1.93 18.64 -10.34
C THR A 126 -3.07 19.51 -10.88
N PRO A 127 -4.30 18.97 -11.05
CA PRO A 127 -5.45 19.77 -11.46
C PRO A 127 -5.62 21.03 -10.60
N GLY A 128 -5.74 22.19 -11.26
CA GLY A 128 -5.86 23.49 -10.59
C GLY A 128 -4.56 24.07 -10.00
N GLN A 129 -3.46 23.31 -9.96
CA GLN A 129 -2.16 23.73 -9.40
C GLN A 129 -1.02 23.42 -10.40
N PRO A 130 -0.84 24.24 -11.45
CA PRO A 130 0.14 23.99 -12.53
C PRO A 130 1.60 24.24 -12.12
N SER A 131 1.84 24.91 -10.99
CA SER A 131 3.15 25.16 -10.42
C SER A 131 3.13 24.77 -8.95
N LYS A 132 4.24 24.24 -8.44
CA LYS A 132 4.35 23.71 -7.08
C LYS A 132 5.54 24.35 -6.35
N PRO A 133 5.35 24.88 -5.13
CA PRO A 133 6.46 25.33 -4.31
C PRO A 133 7.23 24.13 -3.71
N PRO A 134 8.50 24.31 -3.30
CA PRO A 134 9.24 23.30 -2.54
C PRO A 134 8.67 23.21 -1.12
N PHE A 135 8.36 22.00 -0.65
CA PHE A 135 7.81 21.72 0.67
C PHE A 135 8.87 21.84 1.78
N HIS A 136 8.42 21.92 3.03
CA HIS A 136 9.25 21.70 4.21
C HIS A 136 9.20 20.22 4.60
N ILE A 137 10.19 19.44 4.16
CA ILE A 137 10.22 17.98 4.29
C ILE A 137 11.18 17.58 5.43
N PRO A 138 10.69 17.02 6.56
CA PRO A 138 11.55 16.41 7.57
C PRO A 138 12.02 15.02 7.09
N LEU A 139 13.33 14.82 7.01
CA LEU A 139 13.96 13.55 6.65
C LEU A 139 14.77 13.06 7.84
N VAL A 140 14.32 11.97 8.47
CA VAL A 140 15.11 11.26 9.48
C VAL A 140 16.14 10.38 8.76
N VAL A 141 17.40 10.48 9.17
CA VAL A 141 18.56 9.88 8.50
C VAL A 141 19.42 9.09 9.48
N GLY A 142 19.98 7.99 9.00
CA GLY A 142 21.09 7.26 9.60
C GLY A 142 22.08 6.81 8.52
N LEU A 143 23.28 6.43 8.95
CA LEU A 143 24.34 5.91 8.11
C LEU A 143 24.78 4.56 8.69
N ILE A 144 24.68 3.48 7.91
CA ILE A 144 24.97 2.12 8.37
C ILE A 144 26.42 1.78 8.00
N GLY A 145 27.22 1.40 9.00
CA GLY A 145 28.58 0.90 8.83
C GLY A 145 28.65 -0.49 8.21
N LYS A 146 29.84 -0.91 7.78
CA LYS A 146 30.03 -2.25 7.21
C LYS A 146 29.84 -3.36 8.24
N ASP A 147 29.91 -3.02 9.52
CA ASP A 147 29.57 -3.90 10.64
C ASP A 147 28.06 -4.06 10.85
N GLY A 148 27.23 -3.35 10.06
CA GLY A 148 25.78 -3.36 10.17
C GLY A 148 25.23 -2.49 11.30
N CYS A 149 26.07 -1.70 11.97
CA CYS A 149 25.65 -0.80 13.04
C CYS A 149 25.48 0.63 12.55
N ASP A 150 24.63 1.40 13.22
CA ASP A 150 24.51 2.84 12.94
C ASP A 150 25.80 3.58 13.32
N MET A 151 26.28 4.39 12.38
CA MET A 151 27.35 5.34 12.63
C MET A 151 26.83 6.54 13.41
N THR A 152 27.66 7.08 14.28
CA THR A 152 27.35 8.34 14.99
C THR A 152 27.42 9.52 14.01
N ILE A 153 26.33 10.27 13.90
CA ILE A 153 26.23 11.47 13.06
C ILE A 153 25.82 12.68 13.90
N ALA A 154 26.12 13.88 13.41
CA ALA A 154 25.87 15.12 14.14
C ALA A 154 24.37 15.47 14.27
N SER A 155 23.56 15.11 13.28
CA SER A 155 22.10 15.28 13.28
C SER A 155 21.45 14.14 12.53
N GLU A 156 20.43 13.55 13.13
CA GLU A 156 19.57 12.52 12.53
C GLU A 156 18.35 13.13 11.82
N LEU A 157 18.17 14.45 11.88
CA LEU A 157 17.07 15.16 11.20
C LEU A 157 17.64 16.16 10.19
N ILE A 158 17.25 15.98 8.93
CA ILE A 158 17.46 16.93 7.85
C ILE A 158 16.13 17.61 7.54
N GLU A 159 16.13 18.94 7.50
CA GLU A 159 14.98 19.70 7.03
C GLU A 159 15.25 20.18 5.61
N LEU A 160 14.63 19.53 4.62
CA LEU A 160 14.73 19.90 3.22
C LEU A 160 13.65 20.94 2.91
N THR A 161 14.04 22.21 2.83
CA THR A 161 13.13 23.35 2.57
C THR A 161 13.37 23.98 1.20
N MET A 162 14.52 23.72 0.59
CA MET A 162 14.90 24.26 -0.71
C MET A 162 14.68 23.23 -1.83
N PRO A 163 14.54 23.68 -3.11
CA PRO A 163 14.48 22.76 -4.24
C PRO A 163 15.71 21.85 -4.34
N LYS A 164 16.87 22.35 -3.90
CA LYS A 164 18.13 21.62 -3.79
C LYS A 164 18.84 22.02 -2.50
N GLN A 165 19.42 21.05 -1.80
CA GLN A 165 20.17 21.26 -0.56
C GLN A 165 21.25 20.20 -0.46
N GLN A 166 22.43 20.58 0.03
CA GLN A 166 23.53 19.65 0.29
C GLN A 166 23.72 19.53 1.80
N VAL A 167 23.91 18.31 2.28
CA VAL A 167 24.23 18.01 3.68
C VAL A 167 25.54 17.22 3.72
N VAL A 168 26.48 17.64 4.56
CA VAL A 168 27.78 16.97 4.71
C VAL A 168 27.87 16.40 6.12
N PHE A 169 28.11 15.09 6.20
CA PHE A 169 28.43 14.38 7.43
C PHE A 169 29.95 14.22 7.52
N GLU A 170 30.54 14.78 8.57
CA GLU A 170 31.98 14.70 8.84
C GLU A 170 32.31 13.54 9.79
N ASN A 171 33.58 13.14 9.82
CA ASN A 171 34.11 12.07 10.68
C ASN A 171 33.47 10.70 10.39
N ILE A 172 33.21 10.42 9.12
CA ILE A 172 32.67 9.15 8.64
C ILE A 172 33.86 8.28 8.22
N PRO A 173 34.26 7.28 9.02
CA PRO A 173 35.56 6.60 8.84
C PRO A 173 35.61 5.66 7.64
N GLU A 174 34.46 5.24 7.13
CA GLU A 174 34.33 4.38 5.96
C GLU A 174 33.04 4.66 5.19
N ARG A 175 32.92 4.19 3.94
CA ARG A 175 31.71 4.35 3.13
C ARG A 175 30.50 3.71 3.84
N PRO A 176 29.45 4.48 4.18
CA PRO A 176 28.23 3.94 4.77
C PRO A 176 27.21 3.52 3.70
N VAL A 177 26.21 2.75 4.13
CA VAL A 177 24.91 2.62 3.43
C VAL A 177 23.94 3.66 4.02
N LEU A 178 23.19 4.34 3.15
CA LEU A 178 22.26 5.40 3.54
C LEU A 178 20.94 4.81 4.06
N SER A 179 20.53 5.21 5.26
CA SER A 179 19.18 4.98 5.77
C SER A 179 18.43 6.30 5.84
N LEU A 180 17.65 6.62 4.81
CA LEU A 180 16.95 7.91 4.70
C LEU A 180 15.43 7.73 4.81
N ASN A 181 14.75 8.79 5.27
CA ASN A 181 13.31 8.80 5.51
C ASN A 181 12.87 7.73 6.53
N ARG A 182 13.70 7.48 7.54
CA ARG A 182 13.47 6.47 8.59
C ARG A 182 12.08 6.61 9.20
N SER A 183 11.44 5.47 9.48
CA SER A 183 10.06 5.41 10.00
C SER A 183 9.04 6.19 9.14
N PHE A 184 9.32 6.33 7.83
CA PHE A 184 8.54 7.10 6.88
C PHE A 184 8.35 8.57 7.31
N SER A 185 9.44 9.23 7.71
CA SER A 185 9.38 10.57 8.31
C SER A 185 8.63 11.64 7.51
N ALA A 186 8.50 11.49 6.19
CA ALA A 186 7.63 12.28 5.33
C ALA A 186 6.96 11.43 4.22
N PRO A 187 5.73 11.80 3.78
CA PRO A 187 5.00 11.10 2.73
C PRO A 187 5.48 11.52 1.34
N ILE A 188 6.62 10.98 0.93
CA ILE A 188 7.31 11.30 -0.33
C ILE A 188 7.57 10.06 -1.19
N VAL A 189 7.84 10.27 -2.47
CA VAL A 189 8.54 9.29 -3.32
C VAL A 189 10.03 9.56 -3.18
N LEU A 190 10.80 8.57 -2.74
CA LEU A 190 12.24 8.70 -2.52
C LEU A 190 13.00 7.90 -3.58
N ASN A 191 13.89 8.58 -4.30
CA ASN A 191 14.83 7.97 -5.23
C ASN A 191 16.26 8.16 -4.70
N THR A 192 17.06 7.10 -4.73
CA THR A 192 18.45 7.14 -4.28
C THR A 192 19.39 6.55 -5.32
N ASN A 193 20.70 6.76 -5.14
CA ASN A 193 21.74 6.09 -5.93
C ASN A 193 22.28 4.82 -5.24
N MET A 194 21.53 4.21 -4.33
CA MET A 194 21.90 2.93 -3.71
C MET A 194 21.99 1.83 -4.76
N THR A 195 23.03 1.00 -4.65
CA THR A 195 23.17 -0.19 -5.49
C THR A 195 22.28 -1.33 -4.97
N PRO A 196 21.98 -2.37 -5.77
CA PRO A 196 21.27 -3.55 -5.28
C PRO A 196 21.91 -4.19 -4.06
N ALA A 197 23.25 -4.19 -3.99
CA ALA A 197 23.99 -4.66 -2.82
C ALA A 197 23.77 -3.76 -1.58
N ASP A 198 23.70 -2.44 -1.76
CA ASP A 198 23.38 -1.52 -0.66
C ASP A 198 21.94 -1.75 -0.15
N GLN A 199 20.97 -2.00 -1.04
CA GLN A 199 19.58 -2.31 -0.66
C GLN A 199 19.46 -3.63 0.10
N LEU A 200 20.10 -4.70 -0.37
CA LEU A 200 20.14 -5.99 0.34
C LEU A 200 20.84 -5.85 1.71
N PHE A 201 21.91 -5.06 1.79
CA PHE A 201 22.58 -4.76 3.05
C PHE A 201 21.66 -3.99 4.01
N GLN A 202 20.95 -2.97 3.53
CA GLN A 202 19.97 -2.22 4.32
C GLN A 202 18.84 -3.13 4.85
N MET A 203 18.28 -3.97 3.99
CA MET A 203 17.26 -4.95 4.35
C MET A 203 17.69 -5.86 5.52
N ALA A 204 18.96 -6.28 5.51
CA ALA A 204 19.52 -7.16 6.53
C ALA A 204 19.89 -6.43 7.83
N HIS A 205 20.39 -5.20 7.76
CA HIS A 205 21.15 -4.60 8.86
C HIS A 205 20.60 -3.27 9.42
N ASP A 206 19.71 -2.56 8.72
CA ASP A 206 19.25 -1.24 9.17
C ASP A 206 18.61 -1.32 10.56
N SER A 207 18.96 -0.40 11.46
CA SER A 207 18.36 -0.31 12.79
C SER A 207 16.89 0.14 12.72
N ASP A 208 16.51 0.86 11.66
CA ASP A 208 15.12 1.26 11.41
C ASP A 208 14.35 0.11 10.73
N SER A 209 13.49 -0.54 11.52
CA SER A 209 12.66 -1.66 11.04
C SER A 209 11.80 -1.31 9.82
N PHE A 210 11.34 -0.06 9.70
CA PHE A 210 10.60 0.39 8.52
C PHE A 210 11.50 0.39 7.29
N ASN A 211 12.70 0.96 7.36
CA ASN A 211 13.64 0.96 6.23
C ASN A 211 14.16 -0.43 5.84
N ARG A 212 14.26 -1.38 6.78
CA ARG A 212 14.49 -2.79 6.42
C ARG A 212 13.35 -3.33 5.53
N PHE A 213 12.11 -3.12 5.96
CA PHE A 213 10.92 -3.50 5.19
C PHE A 213 10.89 -2.82 3.83
N GLU A 214 11.13 -1.51 3.77
CA GLU A 214 11.18 -0.74 2.54
C GLU A 214 12.21 -1.25 1.55
N ALA A 215 13.41 -1.57 2.02
CA ALA A 215 14.45 -2.16 1.18
C ALA A 215 14.00 -3.51 0.61
N ALA A 216 13.34 -4.35 1.42
CA ALA A 216 12.75 -5.60 0.95
C ALA A 216 11.67 -5.38 -0.12
N GLN A 217 10.82 -4.36 0.04
CA GLN A 217 9.79 -3.99 -0.93
C GLN A 217 10.40 -3.51 -2.25
N GLU A 218 11.42 -2.63 -2.22
CA GLU A 218 12.05 -2.11 -3.45
C GLU A 218 12.79 -3.23 -4.20
N VAL A 219 13.50 -4.12 -3.51
CA VAL A 219 14.18 -5.27 -4.15
C VAL A 219 13.16 -6.20 -4.81
N ALA A 220 12.05 -6.51 -4.11
CA ALA A 220 10.97 -7.32 -4.68
C ALA A 220 10.28 -6.62 -5.86
N MET A 221 10.03 -5.31 -5.76
CA MET A 221 9.45 -4.50 -6.82
C MET A 221 10.27 -4.56 -8.11
N ASP A 222 11.57 -4.32 -8.00
CA ASP A 222 12.48 -4.34 -9.14
C ASP A 222 12.59 -5.75 -9.74
N MET A 223 12.58 -6.79 -8.91
CA MET A 223 12.58 -8.19 -9.36
C MET A 223 11.30 -8.57 -10.11
N ILE A 224 10.13 -8.14 -9.64
CA ILE A 224 8.85 -8.39 -10.31
C ILE A 224 8.80 -7.66 -11.64
N ILE A 225 9.16 -6.37 -11.68
CA ILE A 225 9.20 -5.58 -12.92
C ILE A 225 10.22 -6.16 -13.92
N ALA A 226 11.38 -6.63 -13.46
CA ALA A 226 12.35 -7.31 -14.31
C ALA A 226 11.78 -8.62 -14.88
N THR A 227 11.09 -9.40 -14.07
CA THR A 227 10.43 -10.66 -14.48
C THR A 227 9.30 -10.41 -15.50
N MET A 228 8.55 -9.31 -15.37
CA MET A 228 7.57 -8.89 -16.39
C MET A 228 8.23 -8.66 -17.75
N LYS A 229 9.38 -7.99 -17.77
CA LYS A 229 10.10 -7.64 -19.02
C LYS A 229 10.84 -8.85 -19.62
N ASN A 230 11.36 -9.73 -18.77
CA ASN A 230 12.04 -10.95 -19.16
C ASN A 230 11.67 -12.09 -18.21
N PRO A 231 10.78 -13.02 -18.64
CA PRO A 231 10.35 -14.15 -17.81
C PRO A 231 11.46 -15.12 -17.39
N GLN A 232 12.62 -15.07 -18.06
CA GLN A 232 13.84 -15.73 -17.61
C GLN A 232 14.51 -14.84 -16.55
N THR A 233 13.98 -14.87 -15.34
CA THR A 233 14.53 -14.17 -14.18
C THR A 233 16.00 -14.57 -13.99
N ASP A 234 16.87 -13.60 -13.69
CA ASP A 234 18.28 -13.88 -13.34
C ASP A 234 18.33 -14.71 -12.05
N PRO A 235 18.85 -15.95 -12.09
CA PRO A 235 18.91 -16.79 -10.90
C PRO A 235 19.74 -16.18 -9.77
N SER A 236 20.76 -15.38 -10.09
CA SER A 236 21.67 -14.82 -9.07
C SER A 236 20.98 -13.81 -8.16
N GLN A 237 20.19 -12.89 -8.73
CA GLN A 237 19.45 -11.88 -7.96
C GLN A 237 18.37 -12.54 -7.07
N LEU A 238 17.72 -13.59 -7.58
CA LEU A 238 16.76 -14.37 -6.81
C LEU A 238 17.43 -15.07 -5.62
N ASP A 239 18.58 -15.73 -5.84
CA ASP A 239 19.30 -16.45 -4.80
C ASP A 239 19.80 -15.51 -3.69
N GLU A 240 20.30 -14.31 -4.05
CA GLU A 240 20.73 -13.30 -3.08
C GLU A 240 19.55 -12.79 -2.22
N TYR A 241 18.42 -12.47 -2.85
CA TYR A 241 17.22 -12.01 -2.14
C TYR A 241 16.63 -13.12 -1.24
N ALA A 242 16.53 -14.35 -1.76
CA ALA A 242 16.09 -15.50 -0.96
C ALA A 242 17.06 -15.79 0.20
N GLY A 243 18.37 -15.62 -0.01
CA GLY A 243 19.37 -15.71 1.05
C GLY A 243 19.19 -14.67 2.15
N ALA A 244 18.86 -13.43 1.79
CA ALA A 244 18.54 -12.36 2.73
C ALA A 244 17.26 -12.67 3.53
N LEU A 245 16.19 -13.10 2.85
CA LEU A 245 14.95 -13.53 3.50
C LEU A 245 15.16 -14.72 4.44
N ARG A 246 15.96 -15.71 4.04
CA ARG A 246 16.34 -16.85 4.89
C ARG A 246 17.04 -16.39 6.16
N SER A 247 17.94 -15.41 6.05
CA SER A 247 18.65 -14.87 7.21
C SER A 247 17.69 -14.19 8.19
N ILE A 248 16.69 -13.47 7.68
CA ILE A 248 15.62 -12.84 8.48
C ILE A 248 14.72 -13.89 9.14
N ILE A 249 14.27 -14.91 8.40
CA ILE A 249 13.42 -15.98 8.93
C ILE A 249 14.09 -16.70 10.11
N ASN A 250 15.41 -16.89 10.03
CA ASN A 250 16.18 -17.63 11.02
C ASN A 250 16.76 -16.74 12.14
N ASP A 251 16.48 -15.43 12.15
CA ASP A 251 16.92 -14.52 13.21
C ASP A 251 15.95 -14.59 14.41
N ALA A 252 16.40 -15.27 15.46
CA ALA A 252 15.61 -15.47 16.68
C ALA A 252 15.34 -14.18 17.49
N SER A 253 15.98 -13.06 17.15
CA SER A 253 15.72 -11.76 17.78
C SER A 253 14.50 -11.04 17.18
N LEU A 254 14.05 -11.45 16.00
CA LEU A 254 12.95 -10.79 15.29
C LEU A 254 11.59 -11.38 15.66
N GLU A 255 10.60 -10.50 15.78
CA GLU A 255 9.22 -10.91 16.02
C GLU A 255 8.60 -11.51 14.75
N ALA A 256 7.76 -12.53 14.91
CA ALA A 256 7.08 -13.18 13.79
C ALA A 256 6.24 -12.22 12.92
N ALA A 257 5.64 -11.19 13.54
CA ALA A 257 4.91 -10.16 12.80
C ALA A 257 5.82 -9.40 11.82
N PHE A 258 7.04 -9.08 12.25
CA PHE A 258 8.02 -8.39 11.40
C PHE A 258 8.52 -9.31 10.28
N ILE A 259 8.85 -10.57 10.59
CA ILE A 259 9.26 -11.55 9.56
C ILE A 259 8.15 -11.72 8.51
N ALA A 260 6.88 -11.77 8.92
CA ALA A 260 5.74 -11.88 8.01
C ALA A 260 5.64 -10.66 7.07
N GLN A 261 5.94 -9.44 7.55
CA GLN A 261 5.99 -8.24 6.71
C GLN A 261 7.18 -8.26 5.76
N MET A 262 8.36 -8.71 6.21
CA MET A 262 9.55 -8.83 5.35
C MET A 262 9.36 -9.81 4.20
N LEU A 263 8.52 -10.83 4.37
CA LEU A 263 8.17 -11.81 3.34
C LEU A 263 7.07 -11.34 2.40
N ALA A 264 6.32 -10.29 2.74
CA ALA A 264 5.18 -9.84 1.95
C ALA A 264 5.64 -9.12 0.67
N LEU A 265 5.20 -9.61 -0.49
CA LEU A 265 5.54 -8.96 -1.76
C LEU A 265 4.71 -7.67 -1.97
N PRO A 266 5.21 -6.69 -2.76
CA PRO A 266 4.44 -5.54 -3.15
C PRO A 266 3.17 -5.95 -3.92
N GLY A 267 2.01 -5.43 -3.50
CA GLY A 267 0.75 -5.71 -4.18
C GLY A 267 0.68 -5.10 -5.58
N GLU A 268 -0.12 -5.72 -6.46
CA GLU A 268 -0.20 -5.40 -7.90
C GLU A 268 -0.53 -3.93 -8.19
N ALA A 269 -1.41 -3.29 -7.42
CA ALA A 269 -1.72 -1.87 -7.56
C ALA A 269 -0.51 -0.96 -7.27
N THR A 270 0.37 -1.36 -6.35
CA THR A 270 1.61 -0.62 -6.04
C THR A 270 2.62 -0.78 -7.18
N ILE A 271 2.70 -1.99 -7.76
CA ILE A 271 3.55 -2.27 -8.93
C ILE A 271 3.08 -1.46 -10.15
N ALA A 272 1.76 -1.44 -10.41
CA ALA A 272 1.16 -0.61 -11.45
C ALA A 272 1.52 0.87 -11.28
N GLY A 273 1.46 1.39 -10.05
CA GLY A 273 1.87 2.77 -9.73
C GLY A 273 3.36 3.06 -9.99
N ARG A 274 4.26 2.10 -9.73
CA ARG A 274 5.70 2.22 -10.03
C ARG A 274 5.97 2.23 -11.53
N ILE A 275 5.20 1.48 -12.31
CA ILE A 275 5.29 1.46 -13.78
C ILE A 275 4.76 2.79 -14.36
N GLY A 276 3.63 3.28 -13.86
CA GLY A 276 3.09 4.62 -14.11
C GLY A 276 2.44 4.85 -15.48
N GLU A 277 2.88 4.14 -16.52
CA GLU A 277 2.34 4.25 -17.87
C GLU A 277 2.37 2.92 -18.62
N ASN A 278 1.45 2.73 -19.57
CA ASN A 278 1.35 1.51 -20.36
C ASN A 278 1.29 0.23 -19.48
N VAL A 279 0.51 0.32 -18.40
CA VAL A 279 0.34 -0.72 -17.40
C VAL A 279 -0.49 -1.87 -17.99
N ASP A 280 0.07 -3.08 -17.93
CA ASP A 280 -0.63 -4.32 -18.24
C ASP A 280 -0.87 -5.13 -16.95
N PRO A 281 -2.11 -5.12 -16.40
CA PRO A 281 -2.44 -5.85 -15.18
C PRO A 281 -2.21 -7.36 -15.26
N GLU A 282 -2.39 -7.97 -16.43
CA GLU A 282 -2.18 -9.40 -16.63
C GLU A 282 -0.68 -9.74 -16.56
N ALA A 283 0.17 -8.93 -17.19
CA ALA A 283 1.62 -9.09 -17.10
C ALA A 283 2.13 -8.91 -15.65
N ILE A 284 1.57 -7.96 -14.89
CA ILE A 284 1.89 -7.77 -13.47
C ILE A 284 1.53 -9.03 -12.68
N HIS A 285 0.29 -9.51 -12.82
CA HIS A 285 -0.19 -10.69 -12.11
C HIS A 285 0.69 -11.92 -12.38
N ASN A 286 0.96 -12.20 -13.67
CA ASN A 286 1.81 -13.32 -14.08
C ASN A 286 3.23 -13.24 -13.49
N ALA A 287 3.85 -12.06 -13.49
CA ALA A 287 5.17 -11.86 -12.91
C ALA A 287 5.15 -11.99 -11.38
N HIS A 288 4.11 -11.48 -10.71
CA HIS A 288 3.94 -11.62 -9.27
C HIS A 288 3.81 -13.09 -8.86
N CYS A 289 2.97 -13.86 -9.56
CA CYS A 289 2.83 -15.31 -9.37
C CYS A 289 4.16 -16.05 -9.62
N ARG A 290 4.89 -15.68 -10.67
CA ARG A 290 6.20 -16.27 -10.99
C ARG A 290 7.23 -16.00 -9.90
N VAL A 291 7.35 -14.78 -9.42
CA VAL A 291 8.30 -14.42 -8.35
C VAL A 291 7.90 -15.10 -7.03
N SER A 292 6.60 -15.15 -6.72
CA SER A 292 6.09 -15.88 -5.55
C SER A 292 6.48 -17.36 -5.59
N HIS A 293 6.28 -18.02 -6.73
CA HIS A 293 6.71 -19.40 -6.95
C HIS A 293 8.21 -19.58 -6.74
N LEU A 294 9.02 -18.72 -7.35
CA LEU A 294 10.49 -18.81 -7.31
C LEU A 294 11.04 -18.63 -5.89
N ILE A 295 10.57 -17.61 -5.17
CA ILE A 295 10.94 -17.38 -3.76
C ILE A 295 10.46 -18.52 -2.88
N GLY A 296 9.20 -18.94 -3.05
CA GLY A 296 8.63 -20.05 -2.30
C GLY A 296 9.46 -21.32 -2.45
N LYS A 297 9.88 -21.64 -3.68
CA LYS A 297 10.73 -22.79 -3.95
C LYS A 297 12.12 -22.65 -3.33
N ALA A 298 12.74 -21.47 -3.45
CA ALA A 298 14.05 -21.19 -2.87
C ALA A 298 14.06 -21.30 -1.33
N LEU A 299 12.93 -21.00 -0.69
CA LEU A 299 12.74 -21.02 0.77
C LEU A 299 12.01 -22.27 1.29
N GLU A 300 11.80 -23.31 0.47
CA GLU A 300 10.92 -24.45 0.79
C GLU A 300 11.15 -25.03 2.21
N SER A 301 12.41 -25.28 2.58
CA SER A 301 12.72 -25.85 3.90
C SER A 301 12.38 -24.90 5.05
N ASP A 302 12.66 -23.60 4.87
CA ASP A 302 12.38 -22.56 5.85
C ASP A 302 10.87 -22.40 6.07
N LEU A 303 10.08 -22.38 4.99
CA LEU A 303 8.63 -22.26 5.02
C LEU A 303 7.96 -23.48 5.68
N LYS A 304 8.43 -24.69 5.35
CA LYS A 304 7.95 -25.93 6.00
C LYS A 304 8.24 -25.94 7.49
N ASN A 305 9.42 -25.46 7.90
CA ASN A 305 9.77 -25.33 9.31
C ASN A 305 8.84 -24.37 10.06
N ILE A 306 8.44 -23.23 9.45
CA ILE A 306 7.45 -22.30 10.03
C ILE A 306 6.12 -23.02 10.29
N LEU A 307 5.62 -23.79 9.32
CA LEU A 307 4.34 -24.49 9.47
C LEU A 307 4.39 -25.63 10.49
N GLN A 308 5.55 -26.26 10.69
CA GLN A 308 5.75 -27.32 11.69
C GLN A 308 5.87 -26.80 13.12
N GLN A 309 6.09 -25.50 13.33
CA GLN A 309 6.11 -24.93 14.67
C GLN A 309 4.77 -25.17 15.40
N PRO A 310 4.79 -25.54 16.69
CA PRO A 310 3.58 -25.76 17.46
C PRO A 310 2.70 -24.50 17.52
N VAL A 311 1.43 -24.64 17.16
CA VAL A 311 0.45 -23.57 17.35
C VAL A 311 -0.14 -23.69 18.77
N PRO A 312 -0.20 -22.60 19.56
CA PRO A 312 -0.87 -22.63 20.85
C PRO A 312 -2.31 -23.14 20.72
N HIS A 313 -2.71 -24.09 21.56
CA HIS A 313 -4.04 -24.71 21.47
C HIS A 313 -5.20 -23.75 21.76
N SER A 314 -4.96 -22.64 22.46
CA SER A 314 -5.97 -21.63 22.77
C SER A 314 -5.72 -20.38 21.94
N TYR A 315 -6.77 -19.88 21.30
CA TYR A 315 -6.73 -18.60 20.60
C TYR A 315 -6.38 -17.46 21.57
N SER A 316 -5.47 -16.58 21.13
CA SER A 316 -5.19 -15.31 21.78
C SER A 316 -5.15 -14.18 20.74
N PRO A 317 -5.79 -13.02 21.02
CA PRO A 317 -5.73 -11.84 20.17
C PRO A 317 -4.48 -10.97 20.42
N ASP A 318 -3.56 -11.38 21.31
CA ASP A 318 -2.34 -10.61 21.58
C ASP A 318 -1.41 -10.48 20.35
N ALA A 319 -0.52 -9.49 20.39
CA ALA A 319 0.35 -9.15 19.26
C ALA A 319 1.28 -10.30 18.85
N ALA A 320 1.82 -11.05 19.82
CA ALA A 320 2.75 -12.15 19.53
C ALA A 320 2.01 -13.31 18.84
N ALA A 321 0.85 -13.71 19.35
CA ALA A 321 0.01 -14.75 18.75
C ALA A 321 -0.52 -14.33 17.37
N ALA A 322 -0.90 -13.06 17.19
CA ALA A 322 -1.29 -12.51 15.89
C ALA A 322 -0.13 -12.53 14.88
N GLY A 323 1.09 -12.16 15.31
CA GLY A 323 2.30 -12.23 14.49
C GLY A 323 2.63 -13.65 14.04
N GLN A 324 2.50 -14.63 14.93
CA GLN A 324 2.69 -16.05 14.58
C GLN A 324 1.68 -16.54 13.55
N ARG A 325 0.40 -16.19 13.70
CA ARG A 325 -0.62 -16.53 12.68
C ARG A 325 -0.30 -15.88 11.34
N SER A 326 0.06 -14.59 11.34
CA SER A 326 0.45 -13.88 10.12
C SER A 326 1.62 -14.56 9.41
N LEU A 327 2.68 -14.94 10.14
CA LEU A 327 3.85 -15.62 9.56
C LEU A 327 3.48 -16.99 8.95
N ARG A 328 2.63 -17.75 9.64
CA ARG A 328 2.14 -19.04 9.13
C ARG A 328 1.30 -18.88 7.87
N HIS A 329 0.41 -17.89 7.83
CA HIS A 329 -0.42 -17.62 6.64
C HIS A 329 0.44 -17.19 5.45
N THR A 330 1.44 -16.33 5.68
CA THR A 330 2.41 -15.96 4.65
C THR A 330 3.17 -17.18 4.13
N ALA A 331 3.65 -18.05 5.02
CA ALA A 331 4.37 -19.26 4.62
C ALA A 331 3.49 -20.22 3.81
N LEU A 332 2.23 -20.40 4.23
CA LEU A 332 1.25 -21.22 3.53
C LEU A 332 0.95 -20.67 2.12
N GLY A 333 0.86 -19.34 1.96
CA GLY A 333 0.71 -18.68 0.67
C GLY A 333 1.86 -18.97 -0.29
N PHE A 334 3.12 -18.87 0.17
CA PHE A 334 4.28 -19.23 -0.64
C PHE A 334 4.34 -20.71 -0.99
N ILE A 335 3.93 -21.60 -0.07
CA ILE A 335 3.84 -23.04 -0.35
C ILE A 335 2.83 -23.30 -1.47
N GLY A 336 1.64 -22.72 -1.40
CA GLY A 336 0.66 -22.82 -2.50
C GLY A 336 1.15 -22.24 -3.82
N ALA A 337 1.95 -21.16 -3.79
CA ALA A 337 2.52 -20.58 -5.01
C ALA A 337 3.57 -21.48 -5.70
N TYR A 338 4.36 -22.26 -4.93
CA TYR A 338 5.39 -23.14 -5.53
C TYR A 338 4.91 -24.59 -5.79
N ASP A 339 4.01 -25.09 -4.95
CA ASP A 339 3.40 -26.43 -5.05
C ASP A 339 1.91 -26.33 -4.72
N GLU A 340 1.12 -26.19 -5.77
CA GLU A 340 -0.32 -25.94 -5.71
C GLU A 340 -1.07 -27.05 -4.96
N GLN A 341 -0.70 -28.32 -5.17
CA GLN A 341 -1.38 -29.44 -4.52
C GLN A 341 -1.02 -29.50 -3.03
N GLU A 342 0.27 -29.39 -2.68
CA GLU A 342 0.71 -29.36 -1.27
C GLU A 342 0.07 -28.17 -0.53
N GLY A 343 0.06 -26.99 -1.15
CA GLY A 343 -0.58 -25.80 -0.58
C GLY A 343 -2.08 -25.95 -0.40
N SER A 344 -2.79 -26.52 -1.38
CA SER A 344 -4.22 -26.80 -1.29
C SER A 344 -4.54 -27.74 -0.12
N ASP A 345 -3.82 -28.87 -0.03
CA ASP A 345 -4.02 -29.86 1.03
C ASP A 345 -3.80 -29.25 2.43
N LEU A 346 -2.73 -28.46 2.59
CA LEU A 346 -2.39 -27.79 3.84
C LEU A 346 -3.41 -26.71 4.20
N ALA A 347 -3.80 -25.89 3.24
CA ALA A 347 -4.77 -24.81 3.46
C ALA A 347 -6.15 -25.37 3.78
N TYR A 348 -6.62 -26.38 3.06
CA TYR A 348 -7.89 -27.05 3.35
C TYR A 348 -7.88 -27.71 4.73
N SER A 349 -6.77 -28.37 5.11
CA SER A 349 -6.60 -28.93 6.45
C SER A 349 -6.65 -27.86 7.55
N GLN A 350 -5.99 -26.71 7.34
CA GLN A 350 -6.06 -25.57 8.26
C GLN A 350 -7.50 -25.03 8.34
N PHE A 351 -8.19 -24.87 7.22
CA PHE A 351 -9.57 -24.39 7.16
C PHE A 351 -10.52 -25.26 8.01
N ILE A 352 -10.45 -26.58 7.85
CA ILE A 352 -11.29 -27.53 8.59
C ILE A 352 -10.97 -27.56 10.08
N SER A 353 -9.69 -27.44 10.44
CA SER A 353 -9.25 -27.52 11.84
C SER A 353 -9.23 -26.17 12.57
N ALA A 354 -9.48 -25.06 11.86
CA ALA A 354 -9.40 -23.72 12.42
C ALA A 354 -10.38 -23.52 13.59
N SER A 355 -9.85 -23.09 14.74
CA SER A 355 -10.62 -22.76 15.93
C SER A 355 -11.00 -21.27 16.01
N ASN A 356 -10.52 -20.46 15.06
CA ASN A 356 -10.72 -19.02 15.03
C ASN A 356 -10.78 -18.50 13.59
N MET A 357 -11.42 -17.34 13.42
CA MET A 357 -11.66 -16.73 12.10
C MET A 357 -10.37 -16.29 11.40
N SER A 358 -9.28 -15.98 12.12
CA SER A 358 -8.02 -15.60 11.47
C SER A 358 -7.42 -16.77 10.70
N ASP A 359 -7.40 -17.96 11.28
CA ASP A 359 -6.87 -19.16 10.60
C ASP A 359 -7.80 -19.67 9.50
N GLU A 360 -9.11 -19.56 9.69
CA GLU A 360 -10.12 -19.91 8.68
C GLU A 360 -9.99 -19.01 7.44
N ILE A 361 -9.91 -17.69 7.62
CA ILE A 361 -9.72 -16.73 6.52
C ILE A 361 -8.30 -16.82 5.94
N GLY A 362 -7.28 -17.03 6.76
CA GLY A 362 -5.90 -17.21 6.28
C GLY A 362 -5.78 -18.40 5.33
N ALA A 363 -6.43 -19.52 5.65
CA ALA A 363 -6.51 -20.69 4.78
C ALA A 363 -7.28 -20.40 3.48
N LEU A 364 -8.44 -19.74 3.58
CA LEU A 364 -9.24 -19.37 2.41
C LEU A 364 -8.48 -18.42 1.48
N ASN A 365 -7.74 -17.45 2.02
CA ASN A 365 -6.91 -16.54 1.23
C ASN A 365 -5.83 -17.29 0.43
N THR A 366 -5.29 -18.40 0.93
CA THR A 366 -4.41 -19.27 0.13
C THR A 366 -5.23 -20.00 -0.94
N LEU A 367 -6.32 -20.67 -0.56
CA LEU A 367 -7.11 -21.48 -1.48
C LEU A 367 -7.68 -20.69 -2.67
N ILE A 368 -8.10 -19.44 -2.49
CA ILE A 368 -8.62 -18.62 -3.60
C ILE A 368 -7.57 -18.29 -4.66
N GLN A 369 -6.28 -18.45 -4.36
CA GLN A 369 -5.18 -18.23 -5.30
C GLN A 369 -4.79 -19.52 -6.06
N LEU A 370 -5.43 -20.65 -5.76
CA LEU A 370 -5.12 -21.97 -6.33
C LEU A 370 -6.28 -22.45 -7.21
N ASP A 371 -5.96 -23.11 -8.32
CA ASP A 371 -6.94 -23.71 -9.23
C ASP A 371 -7.26 -25.17 -8.86
N THR A 372 -7.73 -25.35 -7.61
CA THR A 372 -8.07 -26.67 -7.07
C THR A 372 -9.54 -26.79 -6.70
N SER A 373 -10.04 -28.04 -6.65
CA SER A 373 -11.41 -28.30 -6.19
C SER A 373 -11.66 -27.93 -4.73
N ASP A 374 -10.60 -27.86 -3.90
CA ASP A 374 -10.73 -27.52 -2.49
C ASP A 374 -11.11 -26.04 -2.29
N ARG A 375 -10.76 -25.16 -3.24
CA ARG A 375 -11.20 -23.75 -3.25
C ARG A 375 -12.72 -23.65 -3.21
N GLU A 376 -13.39 -24.23 -4.20
CA GLU A 376 -14.85 -24.17 -4.32
C GLU A 376 -15.53 -24.84 -3.13
N LYS A 377 -14.98 -25.98 -2.69
CA LYS A 377 -15.47 -26.71 -1.52
C LYS A 377 -15.40 -25.87 -0.25
N ALA A 378 -14.25 -25.24 0.02
CA ALA A 378 -14.05 -24.43 1.23
C ALA A 378 -14.90 -23.15 1.20
N LEU A 379 -15.06 -22.50 0.05
CA LEU A 379 -15.93 -21.33 -0.10
C LEU A 379 -17.40 -21.68 0.18
N GLU A 380 -17.88 -22.82 -0.31
CA GLU A 380 -19.23 -23.30 -0.03
C GLU A 380 -19.40 -23.68 1.45
N GLU A 381 -18.46 -24.42 2.02
CA GLU A 381 -18.48 -24.81 3.44
C GLU A 381 -18.45 -23.59 4.38
N PHE A 382 -17.65 -22.57 4.04
CA PHE A 382 -17.60 -21.30 4.79
C PHE A 382 -18.95 -20.58 4.73
N PHE A 383 -19.56 -20.49 3.55
CA PHE A 383 -20.89 -19.88 3.41
C PHE A 383 -21.93 -20.66 4.22
N GLN A 384 -22.03 -21.97 4.07
CA GLN A 384 -23.02 -22.79 4.79
C GLN A 384 -22.89 -22.66 6.30
N LYS A 385 -21.66 -22.63 6.81
CA LYS A 385 -21.36 -22.47 8.24
C LYS A 385 -21.75 -21.08 8.76
N HIS A 386 -21.53 -20.02 7.97
CA HIS A 386 -21.61 -18.64 8.43
C HIS A 386 -22.73 -17.80 7.81
N GLN A 387 -23.61 -18.38 6.98
CA GLN A 387 -24.67 -17.69 6.22
C GLN A 387 -25.64 -16.84 7.08
N ASN A 388 -25.74 -17.12 8.37
CA ASN A 388 -26.58 -16.36 9.30
C ASN A 388 -25.88 -15.12 9.90
N ASP A 389 -24.59 -14.94 9.66
CA ASP A 389 -23.83 -13.75 10.06
C ASP A 389 -23.49 -12.90 8.82
N HIS A 390 -24.19 -11.78 8.68
CA HIS A 390 -23.99 -10.83 7.59
C HIS A 390 -22.54 -10.34 7.41
N LEU A 391 -21.75 -10.17 8.47
CA LEU A 391 -20.37 -9.70 8.35
C LEU A 391 -19.45 -10.80 7.80
N LEU A 392 -19.75 -12.06 8.11
CA LEU A 392 -19.02 -13.19 7.58
C LEU A 392 -19.45 -13.50 6.14
N VAL A 393 -20.72 -13.31 5.80
CA VAL A 393 -21.19 -13.35 4.41
C VAL A 393 -20.52 -12.25 3.57
N ASP A 394 -20.32 -11.04 4.12
CA ASP A 394 -19.53 -10.01 3.44
C ASP A 394 -18.08 -10.46 3.19
N LYS A 395 -17.43 -11.14 4.15
CA LYS A 395 -16.10 -11.74 3.92
C LYS A 395 -16.14 -12.80 2.82
N TRP A 396 -17.18 -13.62 2.77
CA TRP A 396 -17.35 -14.62 1.72
C TRP A 396 -17.52 -13.99 0.34
N PHE A 397 -18.32 -12.93 0.20
CA PHE A 397 -18.42 -12.17 -1.05
C PHE A 397 -17.06 -11.61 -1.48
N ALA A 398 -16.31 -11.03 -0.53
CA ALA A 398 -14.98 -10.50 -0.82
C ALA A 398 -13.99 -11.58 -1.25
N LEU A 399 -14.04 -12.78 -0.65
CA LEU A 399 -13.19 -13.92 -1.04
C LEU A 399 -13.49 -14.37 -2.48
N ASN A 400 -14.77 -14.51 -2.84
CA ASN A 400 -15.16 -14.88 -4.20
C ASN A 400 -14.74 -13.80 -5.23
N ALA A 401 -14.80 -12.52 -4.86
CA ALA A 401 -14.43 -11.43 -5.75
C ALA A 401 -12.92 -11.34 -6.02
N GLN A 402 -12.09 -11.92 -5.13
CA GLN A 402 -10.63 -11.88 -5.17
C GLN A 402 -9.98 -13.06 -5.90
N VAL A 403 -10.78 -14.02 -6.38
CA VAL A 403 -10.28 -15.18 -7.13
C VAL A 403 -9.67 -14.67 -8.46
N PRO A 404 -8.38 -14.90 -8.76
CA PRO A 404 -7.71 -14.28 -9.91
C PRO A 404 -7.84 -15.12 -11.18
N PHE A 405 -9.00 -15.75 -11.41
CA PHE A 405 -9.23 -16.63 -12.57
C PHE A 405 -10.33 -16.08 -13.51
N PRO A 406 -10.27 -16.37 -14.83
CA PRO A 406 -11.17 -15.77 -15.83
C PRO A 406 -12.67 -15.96 -15.55
N GLU A 407 -13.09 -17.02 -14.87
CA GLU A 407 -14.47 -17.29 -14.51
C GLU A 407 -15.06 -16.32 -13.47
N THR A 408 -14.20 -15.57 -12.77
CA THR A 408 -14.58 -14.75 -11.61
C THR A 408 -15.60 -13.67 -11.96
N LEU A 409 -15.53 -13.10 -13.16
CA LEU A 409 -16.53 -12.12 -13.60
C LEU A 409 -17.94 -12.76 -13.67
N GLY A 410 -18.02 -13.99 -14.17
CA GLY A 410 -19.26 -14.77 -14.18
C GLY A 410 -19.77 -15.00 -12.76
N ARG A 411 -18.88 -15.41 -11.85
CA ARG A 411 -19.19 -15.60 -10.44
C ARG A 411 -19.68 -14.31 -9.76
N VAL A 412 -19.06 -13.17 -10.02
CA VAL A 412 -19.51 -11.87 -9.49
C VAL A 412 -20.93 -11.53 -9.96
N ARG A 413 -21.25 -11.77 -11.25
CA ARG A 413 -22.61 -11.58 -11.79
C ARG A 413 -23.63 -12.46 -11.07
N GLU A 414 -23.31 -13.73 -10.83
CA GLU A 414 -24.17 -14.65 -10.08
C GLU A 414 -24.39 -14.16 -8.64
N LEU A 415 -23.32 -13.72 -7.98
CA LEU A 415 -23.36 -13.25 -6.60
C LEU A 415 -24.13 -11.94 -6.42
N MET A 416 -24.23 -11.10 -7.46
CA MET A 416 -25.09 -9.91 -7.46
C MET A 416 -26.58 -10.26 -7.41
N GLU A 417 -26.97 -11.48 -7.78
CA GLU A 417 -28.34 -11.99 -7.71
C GLU A 417 -28.56 -12.93 -6.50
N HIS A 418 -27.51 -13.15 -5.68
CA HIS A 418 -27.58 -14.01 -4.52
C HIS A 418 -28.53 -13.43 -3.44
N PRO A 419 -29.34 -14.24 -2.73
CA PRO A 419 -30.31 -13.74 -1.74
C PRO A 419 -29.71 -12.90 -0.61
N SER A 420 -28.45 -13.14 -0.27
CA SER A 420 -27.72 -12.36 0.75
C SER A 420 -27.14 -11.05 0.23
N PHE A 421 -27.12 -10.82 -1.08
CA PHE A 421 -26.64 -9.59 -1.69
C PHE A 421 -27.77 -8.56 -1.83
N SER A 422 -27.45 -7.28 -1.61
CA SER A 422 -28.39 -6.20 -1.92
C SER A 422 -27.66 -4.90 -2.26
N PHE A 423 -28.06 -4.25 -3.36
CA PHE A 423 -27.59 -2.90 -3.69
C PHE A 423 -27.96 -1.84 -2.63
N SER A 424 -28.98 -2.10 -1.82
CA SER A 424 -29.38 -1.22 -0.72
C SER A 424 -28.47 -1.30 0.51
N LYS A 425 -27.60 -2.32 0.58
CA LYS A 425 -26.65 -2.56 1.68
C LYS A 425 -25.23 -2.19 1.24
N PRO A 426 -24.67 -1.06 1.70
CA PRO A 426 -23.36 -0.61 1.25
C PRO A 426 -22.22 -1.60 1.50
N ASN A 427 -22.30 -2.39 2.59
CA ASN A 427 -21.25 -3.34 2.93
C ASN A 427 -21.18 -4.51 1.94
N THR A 428 -22.32 -5.10 1.54
CA THR A 428 -22.33 -6.19 0.55
C THR A 428 -21.86 -5.70 -0.82
N VAL A 429 -22.25 -4.47 -1.21
CA VAL A 429 -21.78 -3.82 -2.43
C VAL A 429 -20.26 -3.63 -2.40
N ARG A 430 -19.72 -3.11 -1.29
CA ARG A 430 -18.27 -2.93 -1.13
C ARG A 430 -17.54 -4.28 -1.13
N ALA A 431 -18.07 -5.28 -0.44
CA ALA A 431 -17.46 -6.60 -0.33
C ALA A 431 -17.34 -7.29 -1.69
N LEU A 432 -18.43 -7.31 -2.48
CA LEU A 432 -18.43 -7.98 -3.78
C LEU A 432 -17.82 -7.09 -4.88
N LEU A 433 -18.44 -5.96 -5.19
CA LEU A 433 -18.03 -5.11 -6.31
C LEU A 433 -16.74 -4.36 -6.00
N GLY A 434 -16.67 -3.73 -4.82
CA GLY A 434 -15.44 -3.06 -4.39
C GLY A 434 -14.25 -4.01 -4.28
N GLY A 435 -14.47 -5.22 -3.75
CA GLY A 435 -13.47 -6.29 -3.71
C GLY A 435 -12.99 -6.69 -5.10
N PHE A 436 -13.90 -6.88 -6.06
CA PHE A 436 -13.57 -7.24 -7.43
C PHE A 436 -12.68 -6.17 -8.10
N ALA A 437 -13.07 -4.89 -8.06
CA ALA A 437 -12.30 -3.85 -8.74
C ALA A 437 -10.96 -3.53 -8.07
N MET A 438 -10.89 -3.52 -6.74
CA MET A 438 -9.72 -3.02 -6.01
C MET A 438 -8.74 -4.12 -5.58
N ALA A 439 -9.21 -5.35 -5.40
CA ALA A 439 -8.38 -6.47 -4.96
C ALA A 439 -8.18 -7.55 -6.02
N ASN A 440 -8.79 -7.40 -7.21
CA ASN A 440 -8.61 -8.30 -8.34
C ASN A 440 -8.43 -7.53 -9.67
N PRO A 441 -7.32 -6.78 -9.81
CA PRO A 441 -7.09 -5.95 -10.98
C PRO A 441 -6.90 -6.77 -12.26
N VAL A 442 -6.42 -8.03 -12.18
CA VAL A 442 -6.31 -8.90 -13.36
C VAL A 442 -7.68 -9.20 -13.98
N CYS A 443 -8.68 -9.58 -13.17
CA CYS A 443 -10.03 -9.86 -13.69
C CYS A 443 -10.87 -8.58 -13.91
N PHE A 444 -10.68 -7.54 -13.10
CA PHE A 444 -11.39 -6.27 -13.31
C PHE A 444 -11.00 -5.60 -14.64
N ASN A 445 -9.72 -5.68 -14.99
CA ASN A 445 -9.19 -5.07 -16.20
C ASN A 445 -9.06 -6.08 -17.35
N GLU A 446 -9.94 -7.09 -17.48
CA GLU A 446 -9.94 -8.08 -18.57
C GLU A 446 -9.88 -7.45 -19.99
N ILE A 447 -9.33 -8.21 -20.97
CA ILE A 447 -8.92 -7.64 -22.29
C ILE A 447 -10.07 -7.27 -23.19
N ASP A 448 -11.23 -7.85 -22.94
CA ASP A 448 -12.46 -7.50 -23.61
C ASP A 448 -13.18 -6.30 -22.97
N GLY A 449 -12.73 -5.81 -21.80
CA GLY A 449 -13.35 -4.71 -21.07
C GLY A 449 -14.64 -5.08 -20.33
N SER A 450 -14.97 -6.37 -20.24
CA SER A 450 -16.22 -6.85 -19.64
C SER A 450 -16.34 -6.54 -18.14
N GLY A 451 -15.22 -6.39 -17.43
CA GLY A 451 -15.17 -5.89 -16.06
C GLY A 451 -15.62 -4.42 -15.94
N TYR A 452 -15.23 -3.57 -16.89
CA TYR A 452 -15.66 -2.16 -16.93
C TYR A 452 -17.15 -2.02 -17.22
N GLU A 453 -17.68 -2.84 -18.14
CA GLU A 453 -19.11 -2.85 -18.48
C GLU A 453 -19.97 -3.22 -17.26
N LEU A 454 -19.61 -4.31 -16.56
CA LEU A 454 -20.29 -4.72 -15.33
C LEU A 454 -20.29 -3.60 -14.29
N PHE A 455 -19.15 -2.94 -14.12
CA PHE A 455 -19.00 -1.87 -13.14
C PHE A 455 -19.81 -0.62 -13.52
N ALA A 456 -19.85 -0.25 -14.80
CA ALA A 456 -20.66 0.87 -15.27
C ALA A 456 -22.16 0.64 -15.00
N ASP A 457 -22.67 -0.55 -15.32
CA ASP A 457 -24.06 -0.92 -15.04
C ASP A 457 -24.36 -0.92 -13.53
N ALA A 458 -23.44 -1.46 -12.73
CA ALA A 458 -23.59 -1.48 -11.28
C ALA A 458 -23.59 -0.06 -10.67
N ILE A 459 -22.70 0.83 -11.14
CA ILE A 459 -22.62 2.23 -10.72
C ILE A 459 -23.93 2.95 -11.07
N LEU A 460 -24.43 2.81 -12.30
CA LEU A 460 -25.67 3.48 -12.73
C LEU A 460 -26.91 2.97 -11.99
N LYS A 461 -26.95 1.68 -11.64
CA LYS A 461 -27.99 1.12 -10.77
C LYS A 461 -27.89 1.69 -9.36
N LEU A 462 -26.67 1.72 -8.81
CA LEU A 462 -26.41 2.17 -7.45
C LEU A 462 -26.61 3.67 -7.30
N ASP A 463 -26.34 4.48 -8.32
CA ASP A 463 -26.51 5.94 -8.29
C ASP A 463 -27.95 6.34 -7.94
N LYS A 464 -28.92 5.57 -8.42
CA LYS A 464 -30.36 5.76 -8.12
C LYS A 464 -30.75 5.38 -6.69
N ILE A 465 -29.93 4.57 -6.02
CA ILE A 465 -30.21 3.98 -4.69
C ILE A 465 -29.40 4.71 -3.62
N ASN A 466 -28.11 4.88 -3.87
CA ASN A 466 -27.13 5.47 -2.98
C ASN A 466 -25.99 6.12 -3.79
N PRO A 467 -26.16 7.41 -4.19
CA PRO A 467 -25.17 8.21 -4.92
C PRO A 467 -23.75 8.17 -4.34
N GLN A 468 -23.62 8.19 -3.01
CA GLN A 468 -22.31 8.22 -2.35
C GLN A 468 -21.53 6.92 -2.55
N VAL A 469 -22.21 5.77 -2.53
CA VAL A 469 -21.55 4.48 -2.77
C VAL A 469 -21.24 4.33 -4.26
N ALA A 470 -22.11 4.82 -5.15
CA ALA A 470 -21.84 4.87 -6.58
C ALA A 470 -20.59 5.71 -6.89
N ALA A 471 -20.49 6.92 -6.35
CA ALA A 471 -19.32 7.79 -6.50
C ALA A 471 -18.03 7.14 -5.99
N ARG A 472 -18.07 6.45 -4.84
CA ARG A 472 -16.93 5.69 -4.32
C ARG A 472 -16.51 4.55 -5.25
N LEU A 473 -17.46 3.81 -5.83
CA LEU A 473 -17.16 2.75 -6.80
C LEU A 473 -16.59 3.33 -8.11
N SER A 474 -17.04 4.51 -8.56
CA SER A 474 -16.47 5.20 -9.72
C SER A 474 -14.99 5.50 -9.55
N GLY A 475 -14.50 5.63 -8.30
CA GLY A 475 -13.08 5.73 -7.99
C GLY A 475 -12.24 4.56 -8.49
N ALA A 476 -12.84 3.41 -8.84
CA ALA A 476 -12.14 2.30 -9.48
C ALA A 476 -11.50 2.67 -10.82
N PHE A 477 -12.10 3.62 -11.54
CA PHE A 477 -11.60 4.07 -12.83
C PHE A 477 -10.49 5.11 -12.72
N ARG A 478 -10.15 5.65 -11.54
CA ARG A 478 -9.23 6.81 -11.39
C ARG A 478 -7.85 6.63 -12.03
N SER A 479 -7.44 5.39 -12.27
CA SER A 479 -6.12 5.01 -12.81
C SER A 479 -6.17 4.56 -14.27
N TRP A 480 -7.31 4.72 -14.96
CA TRP A 480 -7.52 4.22 -16.33
C TRP A 480 -6.48 4.75 -17.34
N GLN A 481 -5.98 5.98 -17.15
CA GLN A 481 -4.99 6.62 -18.02
C GLN A 481 -3.62 5.93 -18.00
N MET A 482 -3.30 5.20 -16.92
CA MET A 482 -2.03 4.48 -16.80
C MET A 482 -2.04 3.15 -17.55
N LEU A 483 -3.23 2.60 -17.86
CA LEU A 483 -3.37 1.32 -18.54
C LEU A 483 -2.81 1.35 -19.96
N GLU A 484 -2.46 0.19 -20.49
CA GLU A 484 -2.13 0.04 -21.91
C GLU A 484 -3.30 0.53 -22.81
N PRO A 485 -3.01 1.02 -24.04
CA PRO A 485 -3.99 1.71 -24.89
C PRO A 485 -5.34 1.00 -25.11
N GLY A 486 -5.37 -0.33 -25.20
CA GLY A 486 -6.59 -1.11 -25.39
C GLY A 486 -7.52 -1.01 -24.19
N ARG A 487 -7.06 -1.47 -23.03
CA ARG A 487 -7.77 -1.37 -21.74
C ARG A 487 -8.13 0.07 -21.39
N ALA A 488 -7.21 1.02 -21.61
CA ALA A 488 -7.45 2.44 -21.38
C ALA A 488 -8.64 2.96 -22.21
N GLY A 489 -8.72 2.59 -23.50
CA GLY A 489 -9.82 2.99 -24.37
C GLY A 489 -11.18 2.42 -23.93
N LEU A 490 -11.21 1.17 -23.47
CA LEU A 490 -12.43 0.51 -22.97
C LEU A 490 -12.90 1.12 -21.64
N ALA A 491 -11.98 1.33 -20.69
CA ALA A 491 -12.28 1.98 -19.42
C ALA A 491 -12.77 3.42 -19.62
N LYS A 492 -12.17 4.18 -20.55
CA LYS A 492 -12.63 5.51 -20.94
C LYS A 492 -14.05 5.49 -21.49
N THR A 493 -14.37 4.53 -22.37
CA THR A 493 -15.70 4.40 -22.96
C THR A 493 -16.75 4.15 -21.87
N ALA A 494 -16.46 3.27 -20.91
CA ALA A 494 -17.33 3.02 -19.77
C ALA A 494 -17.54 4.29 -18.92
N LEU A 495 -16.48 5.05 -18.64
CA LEU A 495 -16.57 6.33 -17.94
C LEU A 495 -17.42 7.37 -18.69
N GLU A 496 -17.24 7.50 -20.01
CA GLU A 496 -18.03 8.41 -20.85
C GLU A 496 -19.52 8.02 -20.85
N GLN A 497 -19.83 6.73 -20.86
CA GLN A 497 -21.20 6.22 -20.73
C GLN A 497 -21.83 6.60 -19.39
N ILE A 498 -21.12 6.39 -18.27
CA ILE A 498 -21.63 6.78 -16.96
C ILE A 498 -21.87 8.28 -16.92
N ASN A 499 -20.86 9.07 -17.28
CA ASN A 499 -20.90 10.53 -17.18
C ASN A 499 -21.96 11.19 -18.07
N SER A 500 -22.29 10.59 -19.21
CA SER A 500 -23.32 11.09 -20.14
C SER A 500 -24.74 10.64 -19.79
N THR A 501 -24.92 9.82 -18.75
CA THR A 501 -26.24 9.30 -18.38
C THR A 501 -27.17 10.41 -17.85
N PRO A 502 -28.37 10.61 -18.44
CA PRO A 502 -29.32 11.60 -17.95
C PRO A 502 -29.78 11.33 -16.51
N GLY A 503 -29.71 12.35 -15.67
CA GLY A 503 -30.15 12.27 -14.26
C GLY A 503 -29.12 11.66 -13.31
N LEU A 504 -27.85 11.54 -13.73
CA LEU A 504 -26.74 11.15 -12.86
C LEU A 504 -26.65 12.08 -11.65
N SER A 505 -26.44 11.51 -10.46
CA SER A 505 -26.25 12.30 -9.24
C SER A 505 -25.02 13.22 -9.32
N LYS A 506 -25.01 14.27 -8.50
CA LYS A 506 -23.87 15.18 -8.41
C LYS A 506 -22.62 14.46 -7.89
N ASP A 507 -22.78 13.57 -6.92
CA ASP A 507 -21.70 12.78 -6.34
C ASP A 507 -20.96 12.00 -7.43
N THR A 508 -21.71 11.21 -8.23
CA THR A 508 -21.12 10.38 -9.29
C THR A 508 -20.60 11.23 -10.45
N PHE A 509 -21.36 12.26 -10.86
CA PHE A 509 -20.95 13.16 -11.94
C PHE A 509 -19.63 13.87 -11.64
N GLU A 510 -19.43 14.38 -10.43
CA GLU A 510 -18.17 15.05 -10.05
C GLU A 510 -16.97 14.10 -10.21
N ILE A 511 -17.09 12.85 -9.75
CA ILE A 511 -16.01 11.87 -9.81
C ILE A 511 -15.73 11.44 -11.25
N THR A 512 -16.77 11.14 -12.04
CA THR A 512 -16.57 10.70 -13.44
C THR A 512 -16.09 11.83 -14.33
N GLN A 513 -16.59 13.05 -14.13
CA GLN A 513 -16.16 14.22 -14.90
C GLN A 513 -14.69 14.54 -14.63
N LYS A 514 -14.28 14.57 -13.36
CA LYS A 514 -12.86 14.76 -13.01
C LYS A 514 -12.02 13.64 -13.61
N SER A 515 -12.47 12.39 -13.48
CA SER A 515 -11.71 11.23 -14.00
C SER A 515 -11.52 11.23 -15.53
N LEU A 516 -12.39 11.91 -16.29
CA LEU A 516 -12.28 12.07 -17.75
C LEU A 516 -11.44 13.27 -18.20
N ALA A 517 -11.21 14.24 -17.30
CA ALA A 517 -10.42 15.44 -17.56
C ALA A 517 -8.92 15.14 -17.49
#